data_AF-A0A9X8H528-F1
#
_entry.id   AF-A0A9X8H528-F1
#
_cell.length_a   1.000
_cell.length_b   1.000
_cell.length_c   1.000
_cell.angle_alpha   90.00
_cell.angle_beta   90.00
_cell.angle_gamma   90.00
#
_symmetry.space_group_name_H-M   'P 1'
#
loop_
_entity.id
_entity.type
_entity.pdbx_description
1 polymer ?
#
loop_
_entity_poly.entity_id
_entity_poly.type
_entity_poly.pdbx_seq_one_letter_code
_entity_poly.pdbx_strand_id
1 'polypeptide(L)'
;MKSPANPVVQVDDAQSRPGKFDCYDDIQLLKQINLSKPWEASYGKVMAAWVEVCREVNRIPGFKINKKPEGLKTRFDLLIKTHCEGEVGSDA
;
A
#
# COMPACT_ATOMS: atom_id res chain seq x y z
N MET A 1 -30.91 -4.80 -35.16
CA MET A 1 -29.83 -3.84 -34.81
C MET A 1 -28.95 -4.52 -33.77
N LYS A 2 -27.67 -4.78 -34.08
CA LYS A 2 -26.69 -5.31 -33.12
C LYS A 2 -26.20 -4.15 -32.25
N SER A 3 -26.36 -4.22 -30.93
CA SER A 3 -25.69 -3.29 -30.00
C SER A 3 -24.18 -3.35 -30.22
N PRO A 4 -23.46 -2.23 -30.20
CA PRO A 4 -22.00 -2.27 -30.21
C PRO A 4 -21.54 -2.83 -28.87
N ALA A 5 -20.61 -3.79 -28.93
CA ALA A 5 -19.94 -4.30 -27.74
C ALA A 5 -19.11 -3.16 -27.13
N ASN A 6 -19.27 -2.94 -25.82
CA ASN A 6 -18.39 -2.05 -25.06
C ASN A 6 -16.94 -2.51 -25.24
N PRO A 7 -16.00 -1.61 -25.61
CA PRO A 7 -14.60 -1.95 -25.53
C PRO A 7 -14.28 -2.16 -24.05
N VAL A 8 -13.87 -3.37 -23.70
CA VAL A 8 -13.21 -3.65 -22.44
C VAL A 8 -11.97 -2.76 -22.45
N VAL A 9 -12.00 -1.67 -21.69
CA VAL A 9 -10.82 -0.84 -21.47
C VAL A 9 -9.81 -1.76 -20.81
N GLN A 10 -8.82 -2.21 -21.59
CA GLN A 10 -7.61 -2.80 -21.04
C GLN A 10 -6.98 -1.69 -20.21
N VAL A 11 -7.16 -1.77 -18.90
CA VAL A 11 -6.30 -1.06 -17.95
C VAL A 11 -4.92 -1.61 -18.21
N ASP A 12 -4.11 -0.85 -18.94
CA ASP A 12 -2.70 -1.13 -19.12
C ASP A 12 -2.11 -1.44 -17.75
N ASP A 13 -1.48 -2.61 -17.61
CA ASP A 13 -0.62 -3.00 -16.49
C ASP A 13 0.63 -2.10 -16.49
N ALA A 14 0.43 -0.80 -16.32
CA ALA A 14 1.45 0.22 -16.42
C ALA A 14 2.42 0.09 -15.25
N GLN A 15 3.48 -0.68 -15.49
CA GLN A 15 4.79 -0.58 -14.85
C GLN A 15 4.82 -0.89 -13.36
N SER A 16 4.24 -2.01 -12.92
CA SER A 16 4.59 -2.55 -11.61
C SER A 16 6.04 -3.08 -11.67
N ARG A 17 6.95 -2.52 -10.86
CA ARG A 17 8.36 -2.96 -10.78
C ARG A 17 8.54 -3.85 -9.55
N PRO A 18 9.29 -4.97 -9.63
CA PRO A 18 9.89 -5.55 -8.44
C PRO A 18 10.94 -4.56 -7.90
N GLY A 19 10.48 -3.65 -7.04
CA GLY A 19 11.28 -2.54 -6.51
C GLY A 19 11.44 -2.60 -4.99
N LYS A 20 12.44 -1.87 -4.49
CA LYS A 20 12.50 -1.44 -3.09
C LYS A 20 11.60 -0.21 -2.95
N PHE A 21 11.02 -0.02 -1.77
CA PHE A 21 10.30 1.21 -1.42
C PHE A 21 11.25 2.40 -1.46
N ASP A 22 10.82 3.46 -2.13
CA ASP A 22 11.41 4.79 -1.99
C ASP A 22 10.56 5.67 -1.05
N CYS A 23 10.98 6.92 -0.87
CA CYS A 23 10.29 7.85 0.02
C CYS A 23 8.89 8.24 -0.49
N TYR A 24 8.67 8.30 -1.80
CA TYR A 24 7.37 8.60 -2.36
C TYR A 24 6.40 7.44 -2.08
N ASP A 25 6.86 6.20 -2.28
CA ASP A 25 6.07 5.02 -1.97
C ASP A 25 5.69 4.96 -0.49
N ASP A 26 6.64 5.24 0.41
CA ASP A 26 6.40 5.27 1.86
C ASP A 26 5.33 6.31 2.24
N ILE A 27 5.39 7.51 1.66
CA ILE A 27 4.41 8.57 1.93
C ILE A 27 3.01 8.14 1.47
N GLN A 28 2.88 7.59 0.26
CA GLN A 28 1.56 7.14 -0.22
C GLN A 28 1.03 5.97 0.60
N LEU A 29 1.92 5.03 0.96
CA LEU A 29 1.58 3.89 1.81
C LEU A 29 1.06 4.35 3.19
N LEU A 30 1.79 5.24 3.86
CA LEU A 30 1.40 5.77 5.17
C LEU A 30 0.10 6.56 5.12
N LYS A 31 -0.11 7.37 4.08
CA LYS A 31 -1.39 8.08 3.88
C LYS A 31 -2.55 7.10 3.75
N GLN A 32 -2.40 6.05 2.93
CA GLN A 32 -3.46 5.06 2.76
C GLN A 32 -3.71 4.25 4.04
N ILE A 33 -2.65 3.84 4.73
CA ILE A 33 -2.75 3.13 6.01
C ILE A 33 -3.46 3.99 7.06
N ASN A 34 -3.15 5.28 7.14
CA ASN A 34 -3.80 6.19 8.09
C ASN A 34 -5.31 6.37 7.80
N LEU A 35 -5.72 6.28 6.52
CA LEU A 35 -7.13 6.28 6.13
C LEU A 35 -7.83 4.95 6.45
N SER A 36 -7.18 3.82 6.15
CA SER A 36 -7.77 2.48 6.28
C SER A 36 -7.69 1.89 7.69
N LYS A 37 -6.73 2.35 8.51
CA LYS A 37 -6.46 1.90 9.88
C LYS A 37 -6.54 0.37 10.05
N PRO A 38 -5.69 -0.41 9.36
CA PRO A 38 -5.80 -1.87 9.34
C PRO A 38 -5.66 -2.55 10.72
N TRP A 39 -5.11 -1.86 11.74
CA TRP A 39 -5.05 -2.34 13.13
C TRP A 39 -6.40 -2.26 13.87
N GLU A 40 -7.35 -1.46 13.40
CA GLU A 40 -8.70 -1.37 13.98
C GLU A 40 -9.65 -2.45 13.40
N ALA A 41 -9.18 -3.26 12.46
CA ALA A 41 -9.96 -4.33 11.86
C ALA A 41 -10.40 -5.37 12.91
N SER A 42 -11.60 -5.92 12.75
CA SER A 42 -12.13 -6.97 13.64
C SER A 42 -11.18 -8.17 13.74
N TYR A 43 -11.28 -8.92 14.84
CA TYR A 43 -10.46 -10.12 15.06
C TYR A 43 -10.50 -11.07 13.85
N GLY A 44 -9.32 -11.49 13.40
CA GLY A 44 -9.16 -12.34 12.20
C GLY A 44 -9.33 -11.61 10.86
N LYS A 45 -9.55 -10.29 10.82
CA LYS A 45 -9.75 -9.50 9.57
C LYS A 45 -8.60 -8.56 9.23
N VAL A 46 -7.56 -8.47 10.05
CA VAL A 46 -6.40 -7.58 9.83
C VAL A 46 -5.78 -7.77 8.44
N MET A 47 -5.51 -9.01 8.01
CA MET A 47 -4.94 -9.24 6.68
C MET A 47 -5.88 -8.90 5.52
N ALA A 48 -7.20 -9.00 5.73
CA ALA A 48 -8.17 -8.52 4.74
C ALA A 48 -8.10 -6.99 4.60
N ALA A 49 -7.89 -6.26 5.71
CA ALA A 49 -7.65 -4.82 5.65
C ALA A 49 -6.31 -4.49 4.95
N TRP A 50 -5.27 -5.32 5.06
CA TRP A 50 -4.04 -5.14 4.29
C TRP A 50 -4.20 -5.44 2.80
N VAL A 51 -5.06 -6.39 2.42
CA VAL A 51 -5.45 -6.62 1.02
C VAL A 51 -6.13 -5.37 0.45
N GLU A 52 -7.01 -4.75 1.24
CA GLU A 52 -7.66 -3.49 0.88
C GLU A 52 -6.65 -2.36 0.66
N VAL A 53 -5.73 -2.15 1.62
CA VAL A 53 -4.65 -1.16 1.48
C VAL A 53 -3.86 -1.40 0.19
N CYS A 54 -3.50 -2.65 -0.11
CA CYS A 54 -2.78 -3.01 -1.33
C CYS A 54 -3.56 -2.62 -2.59
N ARG A 55 -4.86 -2.87 -2.62
CA ARG A 55 -5.72 -2.46 -3.74
C ARG A 55 -5.74 -0.95 -3.93
N GLU A 56 -5.87 -0.20 -2.85
CA GLU A 56 -6.00 1.26 -2.93
C GLU A 56 -4.67 1.94 -3.29
N VAL A 57 -3.52 1.50 -2.75
CA VAL A 57 -2.23 2.09 -3.15
C VAL A 57 -1.90 1.83 -4.62
N ASN A 58 -2.29 0.68 -5.18
CA ASN A 58 -2.10 0.37 -6.59
C ASN A 58 -2.96 1.23 -7.54
N ARG A 59 -3.97 1.94 -7.01
CA ARG A 59 -4.75 2.93 -7.78
C ARG A 59 -4.12 4.32 -7.78
N ILE A 60 -3.11 4.57 -6.95
CA ILE A 60 -2.46 5.88 -6.84
C ILE A 60 -1.53 6.08 -8.05
N PRO A 61 -1.73 7.11 -8.88
CA PRO A 61 -0.82 7.41 -9.98
C PRO A 61 0.60 7.64 -9.47
N GLY A 62 1.54 6.82 -9.96
CA GLY A 62 2.95 6.91 -9.56
C GLY A 62 3.38 5.88 -8.51
N PHE A 63 2.45 5.23 -7.80
CA PHE A 63 2.76 4.09 -6.95
C PHE A 63 3.01 2.85 -7.82
N LYS A 64 4.28 2.52 -8.08
CA LYS A 64 4.69 1.52 -9.07
C LYS A 64 5.24 0.25 -8.45
N ILE A 65 5.04 0.06 -7.15
CA ILE A 65 5.57 -1.09 -6.43
C ILE A 65 4.61 -2.27 -6.51
N ASN A 66 5.09 -3.39 -7.05
CA ASN A 66 4.36 -4.66 -7.02
C ASN A 66 4.71 -5.46 -5.75
N LYS A 67 3.99 -5.22 -4.66
CA LYS A 67 4.15 -5.97 -3.40
C LYS A 67 2.83 -6.60 -2.98
N LYS A 68 2.95 -7.79 -2.41
CA LYS A 68 1.84 -8.46 -1.73
C LYS A 68 1.49 -7.71 -0.43
N PRO A 69 0.27 -7.88 0.10
CA PRO A 69 -0.16 -7.26 1.35
C PRO A 69 0.82 -7.44 2.52
N GLU A 70 1.45 -8.62 2.64
CA GLU A 70 2.45 -8.91 3.68
C GLU A 70 3.71 -8.04 3.54
N GLY A 71 4.07 -7.69 2.30
CA GLY A 71 5.19 -6.79 2.00
C GLY A 71 4.91 -5.35 2.42
N LEU A 72 3.67 -4.88 2.21
CA LEU A 72 3.24 -3.56 2.68
C LEU A 72 3.21 -3.49 4.21
N LYS A 73 2.68 -4.54 4.86
CA LYS A 73 2.69 -4.65 6.32
C LYS A 73 4.11 -4.64 6.88
N THR A 74 5.01 -5.48 6.33
CA THR A 74 6.41 -5.51 6.74
C THR A 74 7.09 -4.15 6.62
N ARG A 75 6.79 -3.41 5.54
CA ARG A 75 7.33 -2.06 5.35
C ARG A 75 6.80 -1.09 6.41
N PHE A 76 5.51 -1.13 6.69
CA PHE A 76 4.91 -0.31 7.74
C PHE A 76 5.50 -0.60 9.12
N ASP A 77 5.58 -1.88 9.50
CA ASP A 77 6.16 -2.28 10.79
C ASP A 77 7.61 -1.78 10.94
N LEU A 78 8.39 -1.82 9.84
CA LEU A 78 9.75 -1.27 9.81
C LEU A 78 9.77 0.25 9.99
N LEU A 79 8.90 0.99 9.30
CA LEU A 79 8.82 2.45 9.40
C LEU A 79 8.45 2.89 10.83
N ILE A 80 7.46 2.23 11.45
CA ILE A 80 7.08 2.51 12.84
C ILE A 80 8.23 2.21 13.79
N LYS A 81 8.88 1.04 13.63
CA LYS A 81 10.04 0.67 14.45
C LYS A 81 11.15 1.72 14.36
N THR A 82 11.54 2.12 13.15
CA THR A 82 12.59 3.13 12.94
C THR A 82 12.21 4.48 13.52
N HIS A 83 10.95 4.90 13.42
CA HIS A 83 10.48 6.15 14.02
C HIS A 83 10.57 6.11 15.55
N CYS A 84 10.05 5.05 16.18
CA CYS A 84 10.08 4.91 17.63
C CYS A 84 11.52 4.75 18.18
N GLU A 85 12.39 4.02 17.48
CA GLU A 85 13.80 3.89 17.88
C GLU A 85 14.59 5.20 17.70
N GLY A 86 14.26 6.00 16.68
CA GLY A 86 14.85 7.32 16.47
C GLY A 86 14.50 8.34 17.55
N GLU A 87 13.31 8.25 18.14
CA GLU A 87 12.90 9.09 19.27
C GLU A 87 13.70 8.76 20.54
N VAL A 88 14.05 7.48 20.76
CA VAL A 88 14.83 7.06 21.94
C VAL A 88 16.29 7.52 21.89
N GLY A 89 16.85 7.74 20.70
CA GLY A 89 18.23 8.20 20.50
C GLY A 89 18.43 9.73 20.54
N SER A 90 17.36 10.51 20.71
CA SER A 90 17.40 11.99 20.65
C SER A 90 17.60 12.66 22.01
N ASP A 91 17.56 11.90 23.11
CA ASP A 91 17.65 12.38 24.50
C ASP A 91 18.95 11.94 25.22
N ALA A 92 20.01 11.58 24.48
CA ALA A 92 21.31 11.14 25.04
C ALA A 92 22.44 12.14 24.80
#